data_AF-A0A8I0HEM4-F1
#
_entry.id   AF-A0A8I0HEM4-F1
#
_cell.length_a   1.000
_cell.length_b   1.000
_cell.length_c   1.000
_cell.angle_alpha   90.00
_cell.angle_beta   90.00
_cell.angle_gamma   90.00
#
_symmetry.space_group_name_H-M   'P 1'
#
loop_
_entity.id
_entity.type
_entity.pdbx_description
1 polymer ?
#
loop_
_entity_poly.entity_id
_entity_poly.type
_entity_poly.pdbx_seq_one_letter_code
_entity_poly.pdbx_strand_id
1 'polypeptide(L)'
;MRGMSEMRTRWKDLARSIRADWLDLPTELRFPLMALAAGESAARIATWLSLARRPADRVRGPRWAWAGASLVVGAGPMAYWMAGRK
;
A
#
# COMPACT_ATOMS: atom_id res chain seq x y z
N MET A 1 -8.84 35.70 2.53
CA MET A 1 -7.46 35.16 2.44
C MET A 1 -6.92 34.54 3.74
N ARG A 2 -7.32 35.00 4.95
CA ARG A 2 -6.77 34.55 6.26
C ARG A 2 -6.80 33.02 6.54
N GLY A 3 -7.85 32.30 6.14
CA GLY A 3 -7.95 30.85 6.42
C GLY A 3 -6.91 29.97 5.71
N MET A 4 -6.32 30.42 4.60
CA MET A 4 -5.36 29.61 3.82
C MET A 4 -3.94 29.61 4.42
N SER A 5 -3.58 30.67 5.17
CA SER A 5 -2.37 30.69 6.01
C SER A 5 -2.51 29.77 7.22
N GLU A 6 -3.69 29.79 7.85
CA GLU A 6 -4.00 29.03 9.07
C GLU A 6 -4.13 27.51 8.81
N MET A 7 -4.73 27.14 7.68
CA MET A 7 -4.69 25.77 7.18
C MET A 7 -3.25 25.29 6.95
N ARG A 8 -2.38 26.15 6.39
CA ARG A 8 -0.98 25.81 6.10
C ARG A 8 -0.13 25.64 7.36
N THR A 9 -0.34 26.44 8.42
CA THR A 9 0.34 26.22 9.71
C THR A 9 -0.12 24.92 10.34
N ARG A 10 -1.44 24.70 10.43
CA ARG A 10 -2.02 23.45 10.94
C ARG A 10 -1.49 22.20 10.24
N TRP A 11 -1.33 22.22 8.91
CA TRP A 11 -0.68 21.11 8.17
C TRP A 11 0.79 20.89 8.56
N LYS A 12 1.57 21.96 8.78
CA LYS A 12 2.97 21.85 9.23
C LYS A 12 3.05 21.28 10.64
N ASP A 13 2.13 21.65 11.52
CA ASP A 13 2.12 21.20 12.91
C ASP A 13 1.67 19.73 13.01
N LEU A 14 0.66 19.32 12.22
CA LEU A 14 0.28 17.91 12.06
C LEU A 14 1.42 17.05 11.48
N ALA A 15 2.13 17.55 10.46
CA ALA A 15 3.29 16.84 9.91
C ALA A 15 4.45 16.74 10.92
N ARG A 16 4.59 17.74 11.81
CA ARG A 16 5.61 17.73 12.88
C ARG A 16 5.25 16.74 13.99
N SER A 17 3.99 16.69 14.42
CA SER A 17 3.54 15.73 15.45
C SER A 17 3.63 14.29 14.94
N ILE A 18 3.08 13.98 13.76
CA ILE A 18 3.16 12.62 13.18
C ILE A 18 4.62 12.15 13.05
N ARG A 19 5.53 13.06 12.68
CA ARG A 19 6.97 12.75 12.64
C ARG A 19 7.57 12.52 14.03
N ALA A 20 7.16 13.28 15.05
CA ALA A 20 7.59 13.08 16.43
C ALA A 20 7.08 11.73 16.96
N ASP A 21 5.78 11.44 16.80
CA ASP A 21 5.15 10.18 17.20
C ASP A 21 5.85 8.98 16.54
N TRP A 22 6.12 9.04 15.24
CA TRP A 22 6.89 8.00 14.54
C TRP A 22 8.32 7.86 15.05
N LEU A 23 8.95 8.97 15.48
CA LEU A 23 10.29 8.98 16.09
C LEU A 23 10.29 8.63 17.59
N ASP A 24 9.13 8.41 18.20
CA ASP A 24 8.97 7.97 19.59
C ASP A 24 8.66 6.45 19.69
N LEU A 25 8.00 5.84 18.69
CA LEU A 25 7.72 4.39 18.65
C LEU A 25 8.98 3.54 18.93
N PRO A 26 8.96 2.49 19.77
CA PRO A 26 10.14 1.65 19.94
C PRO A 26 10.50 0.89 18.64
N THR A 27 11.79 0.63 18.43
CA THR A 27 12.31 0.01 17.19
C THR A 27 11.65 -1.34 16.87
N GLU A 28 11.32 -2.11 17.92
CA GLU A 28 10.60 -3.38 17.86
C GLU A 28 9.19 -3.28 17.26
N LEU A 29 8.54 -2.12 17.31
CA LEU A 29 7.26 -1.85 16.63
C LEU A 29 7.46 -1.21 15.25
N ARG A 30 8.48 -0.35 15.07
CA ARG A 30 8.77 0.26 13.76
C ARG A 30 9.16 -0.77 12.70
N PHE A 31 9.99 -1.76 13.07
CA PHE A 31 10.50 -2.76 12.15
C PHE A 31 9.39 -3.63 11.50
N PRO A 32 8.48 -4.27 12.26
CA PRO A 32 7.38 -5.04 11.67
C PRO A 32 6.40 -4.17 10.88
N LEU A 33 6.14 -2.92 11.28
CA LEU A 33 5.32 -1.99 10.50
C LEU A 33 5.94 -1.66 9.14
N MET A 34 7.25 -1.38 9.12
CA MET A 34 8.00 -1.15 7.87
C MET A 34 8.06 -2.42 7.00
N ALA A 35 8.28 -3.59 7.60
CA ALA A 35 8.29 -4.87 6.89
C ALA A 35 6.92 -5.20 6.27
N LEU A 36 5.82 -4.94 7.00
CA LEU A 36 4.46 -5.10 6.49
C LEU A 36 4.18 -4.17 5.31
N ALA A 37 4.51 -2.88 5.44
CA ALA A 37 4.31 -1.90 4.37
C ALA A 37 5.15 -2.21 3.12
N ALA A 38 6.39 -2.68 3.31
CA ALA A 38 7.26 -3.11 2.22
C ALA A 38 6.74 -4.40 1.55
N GLY A 39 6.31 -5.39 2.34
CA GLY A 39 5.74 -6.65 1.84
C GLY A 39 4.45 -6.46 1.04
N GLU A 40 3.53 -5.65 1.56
CA GLU A 40 2.31 -5.23 0.87
C GLU A 40 2.63 -4.55 -0.46
N SER A 41 3.55 -3.58 -0.45
CA SER A 41 3.97 -2.84 -1.65
C SER A 41 4.61 -3.77 -2.69
N ALA A 42 5.49 -4.68 -2.25
CA ALA A 42 6.13 -5.67 -3.10
C ALA A 42 5.10 -6.65 -3.71
N ALA A 43 4.10 -7.11 -2.94
CA ALA A 43 3.06 -8.01 -3.41
C ALA A 43 2.09 -7.34 -4.40
N ARG A 44 1.79 -6.05 -4.18
CA ARG A 44 1.02 -5.16 -5.07
C ARG A 44 1.76 -4.94 -6.40
N ILE A 45 3.06 -4.64 -6.36
CA ILE A 45 3.95 -4.53 -7.54
C ILE A 45 4.08 -5.88 -8.26
N ALA A 46 4.29 -6.99 -7.54
CA ALA A 46 4.41 -8.32 -8.13
C ALA A 46 3.12 -8.73 -8.86
N THR A 47 1.96 -8.37 -8.32
CA THR A 47 0.67 -8.60 -8.98
C THR A 47 0.61 -7.82 -10.29
N TRP A 48 0.88 -6.51 -10.29
CA TRP A 48 0.90 -5.69 -11.50
C TRP A 48 1.93 -6.18 -12.54
N LEU A 49 3.13 -6.55 -12.09
CA LEU A 49 4.19 -7.07 -12.94
C LEU A 49 3.81 -8.41 -13.60
N SER A 50 3.10 -9.27 -12.87
CA SER A 50 2.59 -10.54 -13.41
C SER A 50 1.45 -10.34 -14.42
N LEU A 51 0.58 -9.35 -14.21
CA LEU A 51 -0.49 -8.96 -15.15
C LEU A 51 0.07 -8.33 -16.43
N ALA A 52 1.17 -7.59 -16.32
CA ALA A 52 1.88 -7.00 -17.45
C ALA A 52 2.66 -8.04 -18.28
N ARG A 53 3.27 -9.05 -17.62
CA ARG A 53 4.14 -10.04 -18.28
C ARG A 53 3.43 -11.31 -18.76
N ARG A 54 2.24 -11.66 -18.25
CA ARG A 54 1.53 -12.89 -18.67
C ARG A 54 0.40 -12.60 -19.67
N PRO A 55 0.22 -13.43 -20.72
CA PRO A 55 -0.99 -13.41 -21.53
C PRO A 55 -2.21 -13.78 -20.67
N ALA A 56 -3.39 -13.24 -21.02
CA ALA A 56 -4.61 -13.35 -20.22
C ALA A 56 -5.00 -14.80 -19.88
N ASP A 57 -4.68 -15.76 -20.76
CA ASP A 57 -4.94 -17.19 -20.64
C ASP A 57 -4.44 -17.87 -19.35
N ARG A 58 -3.40 -17.30 -18.71
CA ARG A 58 -2.79 -17.83 -17.49
C ARG A 58 -3.35 -17.23 -16.19
N VAL A 59 -4.34 -16.34 -16.26
CA VAL A 59 -4.95 -15.67 -15.11
C VAL A 59 -6.43 -16.04 -15.02
N ARG A 60 -6.93 -16.45 -13.85
CA ARG A 60 -8.36 -16.70 -13.67
C ARG A 60 -9.10 -15.35 -13.57
N GLY A 61 -9.68 -14.91 -14.69
CA GLY A 61 -10.49 -13.69 -14.77
C GLY A 61 -9.78 -12.46 -15.34
N PRO A 62 -10.51 -11.34 -15.51
CA PRO A 62 -10.01 -10.16 -16.22
C PRO A 62 -8.89 -9.45 -15.43
N ARG A 63 -7.83 -9.04 -16.15
CA ARG A 63 -6.61 -8.45 -15.55
C ARG A 63 -6.88 -7.22 -14.67
N TRP A 64 -7.84 -6.38 -15.07
CA TRP A 64 -8.19 -5.16 -14.33
C TRP A 64 -8.84 -5.46 -12.97
N ALA A 65 -9.57 -6.58 -12.83
CA ALA A 65 -10.17 -6.98 -11.55
C ALA A 65 -9.10 -7.34 -10.51
N TRP A 66 -8.01 -7.98 -10.93
CA TRP A 66 -6.87 -8.29 -10.05
C TRP A 66 -6.03 -7.04 -9.72
N ALA A 67 -5.89 -6.10 -10.66
CA ALA A 67 -5.27 -4.80 -10.37
C ALA A 67 -6.09 -4.00 -9.34
N GLY A 68 -7.42 -4.00 -9.46
CA GLY A 68 -8.36 -3.39 -8.51
C GLY A 68 -8.38 -4.11 -7.15
N ALA A 69 -8.41 -5.45 -7.13
CA ALA A 69 -8.32 -6.24 -5.91
C ALA A 69 -7.05 -5.89 -5.12
N SER A 70 -5.91 -5.77 -5.81
CA SER A 70 -4.61 -5.35 -5.23
C SER A 70 -4.63 -3.97 -4.56
N LEU A 71 -5.69 -3.17 -4.73
CA LEU A 71 -5.86 -1.91 -4.00
C LEU A 71 -6.32 -2.12 -2.55
N VAL A 72 -7.01 -3.22 -2.27
CA VAL A 72 -7.50 -3.58 -0.94
C VAL A 72 -6.35 -4.11 -0.09
N VAL A 73 -6.10 -3.42 1.03
CA VAL A 73 -5.02 -3.74 1.98
C VAL A 73 -5.21 -5.15 2.56
N GLY A 74 -4.15 -5.95 2.56
CA GLY A 74 -4.11 -7.35 3.01
C GLY A 74 -4.86 -8.35 2.12
N ALA A 75 -6.14 -8.10 1.81
CA ALA A 75 -7.00 -9.03 1.09
C ALA A 75 -6.62 -9.17 -0.40
N GLY A 76 -6.24 -8.07 -1.05
CA GLY A 76 -5.96 -8.01 -2.48
C GLY A 76 -4.82 -8.93 -2.94
N PRO A 77 -3.60 -8.76 -2.38
CA PRO A 77 -2.46 -9.58 -2.77
C PRO A 77 -2.63 -11.05 -2.37
N MET A 78 -3.18 -11.33 -1.18
CA MET A 78 -3.46 -12.71 -0.75
C MET A 78 -4.44 -13.42 -1.69
N ALA A 79 -5.56 -12.78 -2.04
CA ALA A 79 -6.54 -13.35 -2.97
C ALA A 79 -5.93 -13.65 -4.35
N TYR A 80 -5.02 -12.80 -4.86
CA TYR A 80 -4.34 -13.08 -6.12
C TYR A 80 -3.42 -14.31 -6.03
N TRP A 81 -2.63 -14.42 -4.96
CA TRP A 81 -1.73 -15.56 -4.77
C TRP A 81 -2.47 -16.87 -4.46
N MET A 82 -3.64 -16.84 -3.83
CA MET A 82 -4.45 -18.02 -3.50
C MET A 82 -5.40 -18.46 -4.63
N ALA A 83 -6.00 -17.53 -5.39
CA ALA A 83 -7.07 -17.82 -6.34
C ALA A 83 -6.87 -17.26 -7.77
N GLY A 84 -6.01 -16.26 -7.96
CA GLY A 84 -5.78 -15.63 -9.27
C GLY A 84 -4.79 -16.37 -10.18
N ARG A 85 -3.88 -17.16 -9.57
CA ARG A 85 -2.89 -17.98 -10.27
C ARG A 85 -3.50 -19.30 -10.75
N LYS A 86 -3.13 -19.73 -11.96
CA LYS A 86 -3.47 -21.01 -12.58
C LYS A 86 -2.18 -21.78 -12.92
#